data_AF-A0A973SU56-F1
#
_entry.id   AF-A0A973SU56-F1
#
_cell.length_a   1.000
_cell.length_b   1.000
_cell.length_c   1.000
_cell.angle_alpha   90.00
_cell.angle_beta   90.00
_cell.angle_gamma   90.00
#
_symmetry.space_group_name_H-M   'P 1'
#
loop_
_entity.id
_entity.type
_entity.pdbx_description
1 polymer ?
#
loop_
_entity_poly.entity_id
_entity_poly.type
_entity_poly.pdbx_seq_one_letter_code
_entity_poly.pdbx_strand_id
1 'polypeptide(L)'
;MSTTNLATQVLREVAMTALHKTLGDNLNTLRGDMQGTLDEAGIERLAAKLPDGTKVGAITVSNPTPKPVITDEAAFVRLVADIAPSEVMTVQIVRPAYMKALMDEMEKRGTAEVVDPRNGEIIEAEGVEMKEARAASHSVTFEKGGRETIAAAWRAGHLDHIEGLPQLPAGSAE
;
A
#
# COMPACT_ATOMS: atom_id res chain seq x y z
N MET A 1 1.01 -15.94 33.02
CA MET A 1 0.87 -15.60 31.60
C MET A 1 -0.61 -15.39 31.35
N SER A 2 -1.08 -14.13 31.34
CA SER A 2 -2.52 -13.83 31.29
C SER A 2 -3.10 -14.25 29.94
N THR A 3 -4.05 -15.17 29.98
CA THR A 3 -4.90 -15.57 28.86
C THR A 3 -5.68 -14.33 28.41
N THR A 4 -5.13 -13.57 27.48
CA THR A 4 -5.86 -12.44 26.89
C THR A 4 -7.04 -13.04 26.13
N ASN A 5 -8.26 -12.66 26.52
CA ASN A 5 -9.48 -13.19 25.91
C ASN A 5 -9.46 -12.90 24.39
N LEU A 6 -9.67 -13.92 23.56
CA LEU A 6 -9.67 -13.82 22.09
C LEU A 6 -10.60 -12.71 21.59
N ALA A 7 -11.76 -12.50 22.22
CA ALA A 7 -12.68 -11.43 21.86
C ALA A 7 -12.07 -10.03 22.08
N THR A 8 -11.30 -9.85 23.16
CA THR A 8 -10.58 -8.60 23.44
C THR A 8 -9.47 -8.37 22.41
N GLN A 9 -8.78 -9.43 21.97
CA GLN A 9 -7.75 -9.31 20.92
C GLN A 9 -8.37 -8.94 19.57
N VAL A 10 -9.48 -9.57 19.19
CA VAL A 10 -10.22 -9.22 17.96
C VAL A 10 -10.68 -7.78 18.03
N LEU A 11 -11.32 -7.35 19.12
CA LEU A 11 -11.79 -5.98 19.26
C LEU A 11 -10.63 -4.96 19.20
N ARG A 12 -9.48 -5.29 19.81
CA ARG A 12 -8.27 -4.46 19.75
C ARG A 12 -7.74 -4.31 18.33
N GLU A 13 -7.64 -5.40 17.57
CA GLU A 13 -7.16 -5.36 16.18
C GLU A 13 -8.09 -4.52 15.28
N VAL A 14 -9.40 -4.73 15.42
CA VAL A 14 -10.41 -3.99 14.67
C VAL A 14 -10.36 -2.49 15.03
N ALA A 15 -10.22 -2.17 16.33
CA ALA A 15 -10.08 -0.79 16.81
C ALA A 15 -8.84 -0.11 16.25
N MET A 16 -7.68 -0.75 16.35
CA MET A 16 -6.42 -0.21 15.81
C MET A 16 -6.47 -0.01 14.30
N THR A 17 -7.09 -0.93 13.56
CA THR A 17 -7.26 -0.81 12.10
C THR A 17 -8.13 0.38 11.73
N ALA A 18 -9.25 0.60 12.44
CA ALA A 18 -10.12 1.74 12.21
C ALA A 18 -9.43 3.07 12.52
N LEU A 19 -8.69 3.15 13.63
CA LEU A 19 -7.95 4.34 14.02
C LEU A 19 -6.81 4.65 13.05
N HIS A 20 -6.05 3.64 12.62
CA HIS A 20 -5.00 3.81 11.62
C HIS A 20 -5.56 4.41 10.33
N LYS A 21 -6.68 3.88 9.84
CA LYS A 21 -7.33 4.40 8.62
C LYS A 21 -7.81 5.84 8.80
N THR A 22 -8.47 6.14 9.92
CA THR A 22 -8.96 7.49 10.22
C THR A 22 -7.83 8.52 10.30
N LEU A 23 -6.73 8.18 11.00
CA LEU A 23 -5.56 9.03 11.09
C LEU A 23 -4.86 9.21 9.74
N GLY A 24 -4.80 8.14 8.94
CA GLY A 24 -4.25 8.19 7.58
C GLY A 24 -5.05 9.13 6.66
N ASP A 25 -6.38 9.05 6.71
CA ASP A 25 -7.26 9.91 5.92
C ASP A 25 -7.14 11.38 6.36
N ASN A 26 -7.12 11.66 7.66
CA ASN A 26 -6.91 13.00 8.19
C ASN A 26 -5.54 13.58 7.80
N LEU A 27 -4.48 12.77 7.87
CA LEU A 27 -3.14 13.18 7.46
C LEU A 27 -3.08 13.52 5.97
N ASN A 28 -3.80 12.78 5.12
CA ASN A 28 -3.84 13.05 3.68
C ASN A 28 -4.56 14.36 3.38
N THR A 29 -5.69 14.64 4.04
CA THR A 29 -6.36 15.95 3.94
C THR A 29 -5.45 17.08 4.38
N LEU A 30 -4.83 16.96 5.55
CA LEU A 30 -3.89 17.96 6.07
C LEU A 30 -2.70 18.22 5.14
N ARG A 31 -2.18 17.17 4.49
CA ARG A 31 -1.10 17.31 3.50
C ARG A 31 -1.54 18.13 2.28
N GLY A 32 -2.77 17.93 1.80
CA GLY A 32 -3.34 18.72 0.71
C GLY A 32 -3.44 20.20 1.07
N ASP A 33 -4.04 20.50 2.23
CA ASP A 33 -4.21 21.87 2.72
C ASP A 33 -2.86 22.56 2.96
N MET A 34 -1.90 21.84 3.56
CA MET A 34 -0.57 22.36 3.84
C MET A 34 0.24 22.60 2.56
N GLN A 35 0.10 21.75 1.53
CA GLN A 35 0.76 21.98 0.25
C GLN A 35 0.26 23.28 -0.40
N GLY A 36 -1.06 23.52 -0.43
CA GLY A 36 -1.61 24.78 -0.96
C GLY A 36 -1.09 26.01 -0.20
N THR A 37 -1.04 25.92 1.13
CA THR A 37 -0.51 27.00 1.98
C THR A 37 0.98 27.26 1.72
N LEU A 38 1.79 26.20 1.54
CA LEU A 38 3.21 26.32 1.26
C LEU A 38 3.50 26.89 -0.13
N ASP A 39 2.71 26.50 -1.13
CA ASP A 39 2.80 27.01 -2.50
C ASP A 39 2.48 28.51 -2.54
N GLU A 40 1.44 28.96 -1.83
CA GLU A 40 1.10 30.39 -1.71
C GLU A 40 2.17 31.19 -0.96
N ALA A 41 2.78 30.61 0.08
CA ALA A 41 3.77 31.28 0.91
C ALA A 41 5.18 31.30 0.29
N GLY A 42 5.46 30.47 -0.73
CA GLY A 42 6.77 30.36 -1.35
C GLY A 42 7.88 29.87 -0.40
N ILE A 43 7.53 29.11 0.64
CA ILE A 43 8.45 28.67 1.68
C ILE A 43 9.05 27.30 1.31
N GLU A 44 10.37 27.25 1.11
CA GLU A 44 11.06 25.98 0.79
C GLU A 44 11.18 25.04 2.00
N ARG A 45 11.24 25.57 3.22
CA ARG A 45 11.37 24.75 4.43
C ARG A 45 10.78 25.42 5.67
N LEU A 46 9.93 24.69 6.39
CA LEU A 46 9.35 25.13 7.65
C LEU A 46 9.64 24.12 8.76
N ALA A 47 10.20 24.57 9.88
CA ALA A 47 10.48 23.72 11.04
C ALA A 47 9.24 23.56 11.93
N ALA A 48 8.90 22.33 12.30
CA ALA A 48 7.90 22.03 13.31
C ALA A 48 8.57 22.03 14.69
N LYS A 49 8.01 22.80 15.62
CA LYS A 49 8.46 22.90 17.01
C LYS A 49 7.33 22.52 17.96
N LEU A 50 7.67 21.89 19.07
CA LEU A 50 6.78 21.68 20.20
C LEU A 50 6.48 23.02 20.90
N PRO A 51 5.44 23.07 21.78
CA PRO A 51 5.11 24.28 22.54
C PRO A 51 6.25 24.79 23.43
N ASP A 52 7.15 23.90 23.87
CA ASP A 52 8.36 24.24 24.63
C ASP A 52 9.50 24.80 23.74
N GLY A 53 9.28 24.94 22.43
CA GLY A 53 10.24 25.43 21.45
C GLY A 53 11.15 24.35 20.85
N THR A 54 11.07 23.10 21.31
CA THR A 54 11.90 21.99 20.83
C THR A 54 11.55 21.63 19.39
N LYS A 55 12.52 21.65 18.49
CA LYS A 55 12.31 21.27 17.08
C LYS A 55 12.14 19.76 16.96
N VAL A 56 11.02 19.33 16.37
CA VAL A 56 10.66 17.91 16.20
C VAL A 56 10.63 17.44 14.74
N GLY A 57 10.61 18.37 13.79
CA GLY A 57 10.58 18.03 12.37
C GLY A 57 10.71 19.24 11.46
N ALA A 58 10.59 19.01 10.16
CA ALA A 58 10.44 20.06 9.18
C ALA A 58 9.68 19.56 7.96
N ILE A 59 8.89 20.43 7.34
CA ILE A 59 8.34 20.23 6.00
C ILE A 59 9.28 20.91 5.03
N THR A 60 9.65 20.24 3.94
CA THR A 60 10.51 20.78 2.88
C THR A 60 9.80 20.63 1.55
N VAL A 61 9.62 21.74 0.84
CA VAL A 61 9.09 21.75 -0.53
C VAL A 61 10.24 21.40 -1.45
N SER A 62 10.14 20.25 -2.10
CA SER A 62 11.15 19.79 -3.06
C SER A 62 10.78 20.32 -4.42
N ASN A 63 11.58 21.24 -4.97
CA ASN A 63 11.38 21.70 -6.34
C ASN A 63 11.83 20.58 -7.29
N PRO A 64 10.93 19.96 -8.08
CA PRO A 64 11.30 18.84 -8.93
C PRO A 64 12.22 19.34 -10.04
N THR A 65 13.47 18.86 -10.05
CA THR A 65 14.37 19.07 -11.19
C THR A 65 13.82 18.31 -12.39
N PRO A 66 13.68 18.93 -13.57
CA PRO A 66 13.19 18.24 -14.76
C PRO A 66 14.11 17.06 -15.07
N LYS A 67 13.54 15.87 -15.14
CA LYS A 67 14.21 14.64 -15.54
C LYS A 67 13.67 14.20 -16.90
N PRO A 68 14.53 13.70 -17.80
CA PRO A 68 14.05 13.09 -19.03
C PRO A 68 13.17 11.88 -18.67
N VAL A 69 11.99 11.82 -19.30
CA VAL A 69 11.06 10.68 -19.21
C VAL A 69 10.82 10.20 -20.62
N ILE A 70 10.90 8.90 -20.84
CA ILE A 70 10.52 8.29 -22.11
C ILE A 70 8.99 8.30 -22.17
N THR A 71 8.44 9.07 -23.09
CA THR A 71 6.99 9.20 -23.30
C THR A 71 6.47 8.27 -24.39
N ASP A 72 7.35 7.83 -25.30
CA ASP A 72 7.08 6.85 -26.35
C ASP A 72 8.28 5.91 -26.45
N GLU A 73 8.11 4.71 -25.90
CA GLU A 73 9.16 3.68 -25.87
C GLU A 73 9.51 3.19 -27.27
N ALA A 74 8.53 3.07 -28.17
CA ALA A 74 8.79 2.61 -29.54
C ALA A 74 9.56 3.65 -30.35
N ALA A 75 9.24 4.94 -30.19
CA ALA A 75 10.02 6.02 -30.80
C ALA A 75 11.44 6.10 -30.24
N PHE A 76 11.59 5.92 -28.92
CA PHE A 76 12.91 5.91 -28.29
C PHE A 76 13.77 4.74 -28.78
N VAL A 77 13.21 3.53 -28.88
CA VAL A 77 13.93 2.37 -29.43
C VAL A 77 14.36 2.61 -30.88
N ARG A 78 13.51 3.23 -31.72
CA ARG A 78 13.91 3.61 -33.10
C ARG A 78 15.08 4.60 -33.11
N LEU A 79 15.01 5.64 -32.28
CA LEU A 79 16.10 6.61 -32.15
C LEU A 79 17.41 5.93 -31.72
N VAL A 80 17.36 5.05 -30.71
CA VAL A 80 18.53 4.31 -30.23
C VAL A 80 19.05 3.36 -31.30
N ALA A 81 18.17 2.69 -32.04
CA ALA A 81 18.54 1.84 -33.16
C ALA A 81 19.30 2.62 -34.26
N ASP A 82 18.96 3.90 -34.47
CA ASP A 82 19.63 4.75 -35.46
C ASP A 82 21.00 5.24 -34.98
N ILE A 83 21.15 5.62 -33.70
CA ILE A 83 22.39 6.22 -33.17
C ILE A 83 23.38 5.20 -32.56
N ALA A 84 22.87 4.08 -32.05
CA ALA A 84 23.62 3.05 -31.36
C ALA A 84 22.98 1.66 -31.57
N PRO A 85 23.06 1.09 -32.78
CA PRO A 85 22.40 -0.17 -33.12
C PRO A 85 22.81 -1.36 -32.22
N SER A 86 24.04 -1.36 -31.69
CA SER A 86 24.54 -2.39 -30.78
C SER A 86 23.81 -2.43 -29.44
N GLU A 87 23.13 -1.34 -29.07
CA GLU A 87 22.39 -1.23 -27.81
C GLU A 87 20.93 -1.70 -27.95
N VAL A 88 20.51 -2.15 -29.14
CA VAL A 88 19.17 -2.70 -29.39
C VAL A 88 19.26 -4.20 -29.65
N MET A 89 18.54 -4.98 -28.84
CA MET A 89 18.49 -6.43 -28.97
C MET A 89 17.06 -6.93 -29.19
N THR A 90 16.94 -8.02 -29.95
CA THR A 90 15.68 -8.76 -30.09
C THR A 90 15.66 -9.86 -29.04
N VAL A 91 14.63 -9.88 -28.20
CA VAL A 91 14.41 -10.93 -27.19
C VAL A 91 13.15 -11.72 -27.52
N GLN A 92 13.16 -13.02 -27.24
CA GLN A 92 11.95 -13.84 -27.28
C GLN A 92 11.24 -13.75 -25.94
N ILE A 93 10.00 -13.27 -25.96
CA ILE A 93 9.16 -13.15 -24.77
C ILE A 93 7.84 -13.90 -24.96
N VAL A 94 7.34 -14.47 -23.87
CA VAL A 94 5.97 -14.97 -23.81
C VAL A 94 5.03 -13.76 -23.73
N ARG A 95 3.96 -13.75 -24.54
CA ARG A 95 2.99 -12.65 -24.52
C ARG A 95 2.36 -12.54 -23.11
N PRO A 96 2.30 -11.35 -22.48
CA PRO A 96 1.84 -11.22 -21.10
C PRO A 96 0.43 -11.79 -20.85
N ALA A 97 -0.50 -11.57 -21.77
CA ALA A 97 -1.86 -12.10 -21.66
C ALA A 97 -1.90 -13.64 -21.68
N TYR A 98 -1.05 -14.27 -22.51
CA TYR A 98 -0.95 -15.72 -22.59
C TYR A 98 -0.27 -16.28 -21.34
N MET A 99 0.83 -15.66 -20.89
CA MET A 99 1.51 -16.04 -19.65
C MET A 99 0.54 -15.98 -18.46
N LYS A 100 -0.26 -14.92 -18.32
CA LYS A 100 -1.28 -14.79 -17.28
C LYS A 100 -2.33 -15.90 -17.39
N ALA A 101 -2.89 -16.11 -18.57
CA ALA A 101 -3.91 -17.15 -18.77
C ALA A 101 -3.39 -18.54 -18.40
N LEU A 102 -2.14 -18.83 -18.74
CA LEU A 102 -1.47 -20.09 -18.43
C LEU A 102 -1.26 -20.28 -16.91
N MET A 103 -0.78 -19.25 -16.22
CA MET A 103 -0.60 -19.28 -14.76
C MET A 103 -1.95 -19.39 -14.02
N ASP A 104 -2.97 -18.65 -14.47
CA ASP A 104 -4.33 -18.73 -13.92
C ASP A 104 -4.93 -20.14 -14.08
N GLU A 105 -4.58 -20.87 -15.16
CA GLU A 105 -5.01 -22.24 -15.37
C GLU A 105 -4.32 -23.20 -14.37
N MET A 106 -3.00 -23.09 -14.21
CA MET A 106 -2.23 -23.89 -13.25
C MET A 106 -2.72 -23.67 -11.82
N GLU A 107 -2.99 -22.41 -11.45
CA GLU A 107 -3.55 -22.05 -10.13
C GLU A 107 -4.90 -22.74 -9.87
N LYS A 108 -5.81 -22.72 -10.86
CA LYS A 108 -7.12 -23.38 -10.74
C LYS A 108 -7.03 -24.89 -10.59
N ARG A 109 -6.02 -25.52 -11.23
CA ARG A 109 -5.79 -26.97 -11.15
C ARG A 109 -5.01 -27.38 -9.91
N GLY A 110 -4.25 -26.45 -9.33
CA GLY A 110 -3.35 -26.73 -8.21
C GLY A 110 -2.09 -27.51 -8.60
N THR A 111 -1.75 -27.56 -9.89
CA THR A 111 -0.58 -28.29 -10.42
C THR A 111 0.21 -27.42 -11.39
N ALA A 112 1.52 -27.65 -11.48
CA ALA A 112 2.41 -27.00 -12.45
C ALA A 112 2.35 -27.71 -13.81
N GLU A 113 1.13 -28.04 -14.27
CA GLU A 113 0.89 -28.76 -15.51
C GLU A 113 0.05 -27.90 -16.47
N VAL A 114 0.36 -27.98 -17.75
CA VAL A 114 -0.35 -27.31 -18.84
C VAL A 114 -1.06 -28.34 -19.68
N VAL A 115 -2.28 -28.06 -20.09
CA VAL A 115 -2.94 -28.85 -21.14
C VAL A 115 -2.62 -28.22 -22.49
N ASP A 116 -1.98 -28.98 -23.39
CA ASP A 116 -1.82 -28.53 -24.77
C ASP A 116 -3.21 -28.47 -25.44
N PRO A 117 -3.67 -27.28 -25.88
CA PRO A 117 -5.00 -27.10 -26.43
C PRO A 117 -5.20 -27.80 -27.79
N ARG A 118 -4.15 -28.30 -28.44
CA ARG A 118 -4.20 -28.93 -29.76
C ARG A 118 -4.50 -30.42 -29.69
N ASN A 119 -4.00 -31.11 -28.67
CA ASN A 119 -4.10 -32.56 -28.53
C ASN A 119 -4.66 -33.02 -27.17
N GLY A 120 -4.83 -32.09 -26.21
CA GLY A 120 -5.32 -32.39 -24.86
C GLY A 120 -4.28 -33.05 -23.95
N GLU A 121 -3.02 -33.08 -24.35
CA GLU A 121 -1.93 -33.68 -23.59
C GLU A 121 -1.56 -32.81 -22.38
N ILE A 122 -1.28 -33.46 -21.25
CA ILE A 122 -0.81 -32.79 -20.03
C ILE A 122 0.71 -32.75 -20.07
N ILE A 123 1.28 -31.54 -20.03
CA ILE A 123 2.71 -31.27 -20.10
C ILE A 123 3.13 -30.63 -18.77
N GLU A 124 4.13 -31.21 -18.11
CA GLU A 124 4.76 -30.58 -16.95
C GLU A 124 5.49 -29.30 -17.37
N ALA A 125 5.19 -28.19 -16.70
CA ALA A 125 5.78 -26.91 -17.02
C ALA A 125 7.18 -26.79 -16.42
N GLU A 126 8.19 -27.20 -17.18
CA GLU A 126 9.60 -27.02 -16.80
C GLU A 126 9.89 -25.55 -16.45
N GLY A 127 10.39 -25.32 -15.23
CA GLY A 127 10.66 -23.98 -14.69
C GLY A 127 9.50 -23.34 -13.92
N VAL A 128 8.38 -24.04 -13.70
CA VAL A 128 7.26 -23.58 -12.88
C VAL A 128 7.09 -24.46 -11.64
N GLU A 129 7.04 -23.84 -10.46
CA GLU A 129 6.81 -24.52 -9.19
C GLU A 129 5.56 -23.96 -8.51
N MET A 130 4.67 -24.83 -8.03
CA MET A 130 3.58 -24.42 -7.14
C MET A 130 4.16 -24.16 -5.75
N LYS A 131 4.06 -22.91 -5.30
CA LYS A 131 4.41 -22.52 -3.92
C LYS A 131 3.17 -22.02 -3.21
N GLU A 132 3.09 -22.27 -1.91
CA GLU A 132 2.12 -21.57 -1.08
C GLU A 132 2.42 -20.07 -1.16
N ALA A 133 1.54 -19.33 -1.83
CA ALA A 133 1.76 -17.93 -2.17
C ALA A 133 1.96 -17.04 -0.93
N ARG A 134 1.47 -17.48 0.24
CA ARG A 134 1.64 -16.81 1.52
C ARG A 134 1.33 -17.77 2.67
N ALA A 135 2.04 -17.63 3.80
CA ALA A 135 1.58 -18.17 5.07
C ALA A 135 0.16 -17.65 5.39
N ALA A 136 -0.67 -18.49 6.01
CA ALA A 136 -2.03 -18.13 6.38
C ALA A 136 -2.09 -16.76 7.10
N SER A 137 -2.90 -15.84 6.58
CA SER A 137 -3.13 -14.52 7.18
C SER A 137 -4.62 -14.28 7.39
N HIS A 138 -4.97 -13.55 8.44
CA HIS A 138 -6.33 -13.06 8.66
C HIS A 138 -6.51 -11.65 8.09
N SER A 139 -7.76 -11.24 7.88
CA SER A 139 -8.11 -9.88 7.47
C SER A 139 -9.27 -9.37 8.31
N VAL A 140 -9.25 -8.07 8.63
CA VAL A 140 -10.35 -7.40 9.33
C VAL A 140 -11.39 -6.93 8.30
N THR A 141 -12.60 -7.47 8.40
CA THR A 141 -13.77 -6.98 7.66
C THR A 141 -14.66 -6.20 8.61
N PHE A 142 -15.10 -5.02 8.17
CA PHE A 142 -16.01 -4.18 8.94
C PHE A 142 -17.42 -4.32 8.39
N GLU A 143 -18.39 -4.44 9.30
CA GLU A 143 -19.80 -4.24 8.96
C GLU A 143 -20.05 -2.78 8.53
N LYS A 144 -21.20 -2.55 7.86
CA LYS A 144 -21.61 -1.21 7.44
C LYS A 144 -21.66 -0.26 8.64
N GLY A 145 -20.92 0.85 8.58
CA GLY A 145 -20.84 1.82 9.68
C GLY A 145 -19.93 1.40 10.85
N GLY A 146 -19.28 0.24 10.77
CA GLY A 146 -18.49 -0.32 11.86
C GLY A 146 -17.26 0.52 12.20
N ARG A 147 -16.62 1.14 11.20
CA ARG A 147 -15.45 2.02 11.42
C ARG A 147 -15.84 3.27 12.18
N GLU A 148 -16.93 3.91 11.76
CA GLU A 148 -17.46 5.13 12.38
C GLU A 148 -17.92 4.86 13.80
N THR A 149 -18.55 3.72 14.04
CA THR A 149 -18.98 3.27 15.37
C THR A 149 -17.78 3.08 16.30
N ILE A 150 -16.71 2.43 15.83
CA ILE A 150 -15.50 2.24 16.61
C ILE A 150 -14.78 3.57 16.87
N ALA A 151 -14.68 4.45 15.88
CA ALA A 151 -14.10 5.77 16.06
C ALA A 151 -14.91 6.61 17.07
N ALA A 152 -16.24 6.49 17.07
CA ALA A 152 -17.10 7.16 18.05
C ALA A 152 -16.95 6.57 19.45
N ALA A 153 -16.88 5.24 19.58
CA ALA A 153 -16.64 4.56 20.85
C ALA A 153 -15.27 4.92 21.44
N TRP A 154 -14.23 5.00 20.60
CA TRP A 154 -12.91 5.48 21.01
C TRP A 154 -12.98 6.94 21.50
N ARG A 155 -13.64 7.83 20.73
CA ARG A 155 -13.85 9.24 21.13
C ARG A 155 -14.60 9.41 22.43
N ALA A 156 -15.51 8.50 22.74
CA ALA A 156 -16.29 8.52 23.97
C ALA A 156 -15.60 7.83 25.16
N GLY A 157 -14.38 7.30 25.01
CA GLY A 157 -13.68 6.54 26.07
C GLY A 157 -14.28 5.15 26.34
N HIS A 158 -15.22 4.68 25.53
CA HIS A 158 -15.83 3.36 25.71
C HIS A 158 -14.86 2.19 25.44
N LEU A 159 -13.69 2.48 24.86
CA LEU A 159 -12.65 1.50 24.56
C LEU A 159 -11.46 1.55 25.54
N ASP A 160 -11.52 2.33 26.62
CA ASP A 160 -10.40 2.53 27.55
C ASP A 160 -9.97 1.25 28.30
N HIS A 161 -10.88 0.29 28.39
CA HIS A 161 -10.62 -1.04 28.94
C HIS A 161 -9.73 -1.92 28.03
N ILE A 162 -9.48 -1.49 26.79
CA ILE A 162 -8.62 -2.20 25.83
C ILE A 162 -7.19 -1.66 25.98
N GLU A 163 -6.31 -2.53 26.43
CA GLU A 163 -4.90 -2.20 26.62
C GLU A 163 -4.24 -1.71 25.32
N GLY A 164 -3.42 -0.66 25.41
CA GLY A 164 -2.57 -0.17 24.33
C GLY A 164 -3.28 0.53 23.17
N LEU A 165 -4.56 0.89 23.32
CA LEU A 165 -5.15 1.94 22.48
C LEU A 165 -4.58 3.31 22.90
N PRO A 166 -4.30 4.21 21.96
CA PRO A 166 -3.92 5.57 22.29
C PRO A 166 -5.06 6.23 23.09
N GLN A 167 -4.73 6.82 24.23
CA GLN A 167 -5.68 7.54 25.06
C GLN A 167 -5.98 8.89 24.40
N LEU A 168 -7.26 9.30 24.38
CA LEU A 168 -7.56 10.71 24.14
C LEU A 168 -7.16 11.46 25.41
N PRO A 169 -6.34 12.53 25.33
CA PRO A 169 -6.17 13.39 26.47
C PRO A 169 -7.56 13.88 26.87
N ALA A 170 -7.94 13.68 28.14
CA ALA A 170 -9.14 14.30 28.69
C ALA A 170 -9.00 15.80 28.39
N GLY A 171 -9.89 16.34 27.56
CA GLY A 171 -9.81 17.74 27.17
C GLY A 171 -9.89 18.59 28.42
N SER A 172 -8.75 19.12 28.87
CA SER A 172 -8.72 20.26 29.76
C SER A 172 -9.26 21.43 28.96
N ALA A 173 -10.56 21.67 29.09
CA ALA A 173 -11.10 23.00 28.87
C ALA A 173 -10.52 23.89 29.98
N GLU A 174 -9.64 24.80 29.59
CA GLU A 174 -9.25 25.97 30.38
C GLU A 174 -9.48 27.21 29.52
#